data_AF-A0A3D8P2Q1-F1
#
_entry.id   AF-A0A3D8P2Q1-F1
#
_cell.length_a   1.000
_cell.length_b   1.000
_cell.length_c   1.000
_cell.angle_alpha   90.00
_cell.angle_beta   90.00
_cell.angle_gamma   90.00
#
_symmetry.space_group_name_H-M   'P 1'
#
loop_
_entity.id
_entity.type
_entity.pdbx_description
1 polymer ?
#
loop_
_entity_poly.entity_id
_entity_poly.type
_entity_poly.pdbx_seq_one_letter_code
_entity_poly.pdbx_strand_id
1 'polypeptide(L)'
;MRLRFPWTTNCGLFFTRYEEDQAFLPSRAAKIKVLCLFALLLALPWLVGPYPLRIASQVAIMALGAVGLNLLTGFAGQISVGHAAFMGVGAYAVGALTTKLGLSFWLALPLGGLAAALVGAFFGLPSLRLKGLYLAIATLAAQVILDFAFVRLEPITGGAAGLVLTPPSLGPLSLADDTVFYYVTLALTMAGVIFALNLSRSRVGRAFMAIRDRDLAAAMLGVDLFGYKLRAFFLSSFYAGLAGGMLAAYTRVVTPEQFTLDVSIQFLAMIVIGGLGDVLGSVYGAAFVSLLPIALSYLAQALQGVLPQMVNLLSACQTALFGLVIILFLIFEPQGLAKLWRHIKDYFRLWPFSY
;
A
#
# COMPACT_ATOMS: atom_id res chain seq x y z
N MET A 1 -22.14 8.35 -3.58
CA MET A 1 -22.05 7.14 -2.73
C MET A 1 -21.32 7.52 -1.44
N ARG A 2 -21.98 7.46 -0.27
CA ARG A 2 -21.38 7.87 1.03
C ARG A 2 -20.44 6.75 1.51
N LEU A 3 -19.11 6.95 1.48
CA LEU A 3 -18.15 6.10 2.18
C LEU A 3 -18.23 6.39 3.69
N ARG A 4 -19.29 5.87 4.35
CA ARG A 4 -19.49 5.94 5.80
C ARG A 4 -18.56 4.94 6.48
N PHE A 5 -17.86 5.39 7.52
CA PHE A 5 -16.93 4.54 8.25
C PHE A 5 -17.61 3.32 8.87
N PRO A 6 -16.88 2.19 8.91
CA PRO A 6 -17.11 1.02 9.72
C PRO A 6 -18.01 1.16 10.93
N TRP A 7 -17.65 2.13 11.77
CA TRP A 7 -17.61 2.00 13.22
C TRP A 7 -18.72 2.75 13.97
N THR A 8 -19.63 3.42 13.27
CA THR A 8 -20.66 4.29 13.88
C THR A 8 -22.02 3.59 13.93
N THR A 9 -22.55 3.33 15.12
CA THR A 9 -23.98 3.04 15.30
C THR A 9 -24.73 4.33 15.02
N ASN A 10 -25.59 4.33 14.00
CA ASN A 10 -26.28 5.55 13.54
C ASN A 10 -27.61 5.79 14.26
N CYS A 11 -28.07 4.86 15.09
CA CYS A 11 -29.28 5.05 15.89
C CYS A 11 -29.00 6.10 16.98
N GLY A 12 -29.76 7.20 16.98
CA GLY A 12 -29.67 8.26 17.99
C GLY A 12 -28.71 9.43 17.69
N LEU A 13 -28.12 9.51 16.48
CA LEU A 13 -27.33 10.68 16.07
C LEU A 13 -28.20 11.67 15.30
N PHE A 14 -28.57 12.77 15.94
CA PHE A 14 -29.28 13.89 15.33
C PHE A 14 -28.25 14.94 14.88
N PHE A 15 -28.04 15.10 13.58
CA PHE A 15 -27.14 16.12 13.04
C PHE A 15 -27.95 17.38 12.74
N THR A 16 -27.49 18.54 13.22
CA THR A 16 -28.18 19.81 12.98
C THR A 16 -27.50 20.65 11.90
N ARG A 17 -26.24 20.32 11.57
CA ARG A 17 -25.43 21.02 10.56
C ARG A 17 -24.87 20.05 9.52
N TYR A 18 -24.74 20.52 8.28
CA TYR A 18 -24.21 19.71 7.18
C TYR A 18 -22.75 19.28 7.39
N GLU A 19 -21.97 20.10 8.10
CA GLU A 19 -20.58 19.80 8.48
C GLU A 19 -20.50 18.64 9.48
N GLU A 20 -21.48 18.51 10.38
CA GLU A 20 -21.54 17.42 11.38
C GLU A 20 -21.85 16.07 10.73
N ASP A 21 -22.71 16.04 9.71
CA ASP A 21 -22.98 14.83 8.90
C ASP A 21 -21.79 14.46 7.99
N GLN A 22 -20.92 15.42 7.67
CA GLN A 22 -19.69 15.19 6.90
C GLN A 22 -18.46 14.88 7.75
N ALA A 23 -18.55 14.98 9.08
CA ALA A 23 -17.42 14.76 9.98
C ALA A 23 -16.84 13.34 9.87
N PHE A 24 -15.52 13.22 9.97
CA PHE A 24 -14.79 11.96 9.79
C PHE A 24 -15.24 10.86 10.77
N LEU A 25 -15.61 11.22 12.01
CA LEU A 25 -16.06 10.32 13.05
C LEU A 25 -17.32 10.92 13.73
N PRO A 26 -18.53 10.61 13.23
CA PRO A 26 -19.75 11.25 13.72
C PRO A 26 -20.19 10.79 15.12
N SER A 27 -19.72 9.63 15.59
CA SER A 27 -20.07 9.12 16.93
C SER A 27 -18.88 9.18 17.90
N ARG A 28 -19.15 9.50 19.18
CA ARG A 28 -18.14 9.44 20.26
C ARG A 28 -17.53 8.03 20.38
N ALA A 29 -18.32 6.98 20.21
CA ALA A 29 -17.85 5.59 20.22
C ALA A 29 -16.88 5.28 19.07
N ALA A 30 -17.10 5.82 17.87
CA ALA A 30 -16.17 5.66 16.75
C ALA A 30 -14.86 6.42 17.00
N LYS A 31 -14.91 7.62 17.59
CA LYS A 31 -13.72 8.36 18.01
C LYS A 31 -12.90 7.55 19.02
N ILE A 32 -13.55 6.99 20.04
CA ILE A 32 -12.90 6.15 21.05
C ILE A 32 -12.26 4.90 20.42
N LYS A 33 -12.96 4.19 19.52
CA LYS A 33 -12.40 2.99 18.87
C LYS A 33 -11.17 3.29 18.00
N VAL A 34 -11.20 4.38 17.24
CA VAL A 34 -10.04 4.82 16.45
C VAL A 34 -8.90 5.25 17.36
N LEU A 35 -9.20 5.97 18.45
CA LEU A 35 -8.20 6.35 19.45
C LEU A 35 -7.58 5.13 20.13
N CYS A 36 -8.37 4.12 20.49
CA CYS A 36 -7.88 2.87 21.06
C CYS A 36 -7.01 2.08 20.08
N LEU A 37 -7.39 2.00 18.80
CA LEU A 37 -6.57 1.36 17.77
C LEU A 37 -5.24 2.10 17.60
N PHE A 38 -5.27 3.43 17.59
CA PHE A 38 -4.08 4.25 17.48
C PHE A 38 -3.18 4.11 18.72
N ALA A 39 -3.77 4.10 19.92
CA ALA A 39 -3.06 3.87 21.17
C ALA A 39 -2.43 2.47 21.22
N LEU A 40 -3.13 1.44 20.72
CA LEU A 40 -2.59 0.08 20.61
C LEU A 40 -1.40 0.01 19.64
N LEU A 41 -1.53 0.63 18.46
CA LEU A 41 -0.44 0.69 17.47
C LEU A 41 0.79 1.42 18.00
N LEU A 42 0.59 2.48 18.78
CA LEU A 42 1.67 3.18 19.48
C LEU A 42 2.25 2.34 20.62
N ALA A 43 1.43 1.56 21.31
CA ALA A 43 1.88 0.72 22.42
C ALA A 43 2.64 -0.53 22.00
N LEU A 44 2.55 -0.90 20.71
CA LEU A 44 3.08 -2.15 20.16
C LEU A 44 4.56 -2.40 20.47
N PRO A 45 5.50 -1.42 20.39
CA PRO A 45 6.91 -1.67 20.70
C PRO A 45 7.18 -2.06 22.15
N TRP A 46 6.32 -1.67 23.09
CA TRP A 46 6.46 -2.06 24.51
C TRP A 46 5.84 -3.43 24.81
N LEU A 47 4.96 -3.92 23.93
CA LEU A 47 4.26 -5.19 24.08
C LEU A 47 5.01 -6.36 23.41
N VAL A 48 5.93 -6.06 22.51
CA VAL A 48 6.40 -6.99 21.48
C VAL A 48 7.92 -6.89 21.32
N GLY A 49 8.60 -8.03 21.10
CA GLY A 49 10.05 -8.06 20.87
C GLY A 49 10.49 -7.49 19.51
N PRO A 50 11.82 -7.47 19.23
CA PRO A 50 12.38 -6.81 18.05
C PRO A 50 11.94 -7.46 16.71
N TYR A 51 11.86 -8.79 16.65
CA TYR A 51 11.51 -9.50 15.42
C TYR A 51 10.08 -9.18 14.92
N PRO A 52 9.02 -9.30 15.75
CA PRO A 52 7.68 -8.94 15.29
C PRO A 52 7.50 -7.43 15.05
N LEU A 53 8.30 -6.57 15.69
CA LEU A 53 8.33 -5.14 15.41
C LEU A 53 8.88 -4.83 14.00
N ARG A 54 9.90 -5.58 13.58
CA ARG A 54 10.44 -5.54 12.21
C ARG A 54 9.42 -5.97 11.17
N ILE A 55 8.66 -7.04 11.45
CA ILE A 55 7.55 -7.47 10.59
C ILE A 55 6.49 -6.37 10.51
N ALA A 56 6.09 -5.78 11.65
CA ALA A 56 5.08 -4.72 11.68
C ALA A 56 5.51 -3.50 10.86
N SER A 57 6.79 -3.14 10.90
CA SER A 57 7.38 -2.08 10.08
C SER A 57 7.30 -2.41 8.58
N GLN A 58 7.66 -3.64 8.18
CA GLN A 58 7.53 -4.07 6.78
C GLN A 58 6.08 -4.05 6.30
N VAL A 59 5.14 -4.54 7.13
CA VAL A 59 3.70 -4.50 6.83
C VAL A 59 3.23 -3.06 6.61
N ALA A 60 3.68 -2.11 7.44
CA ALA A 60 3.32 -0.70 7.28
C ALA A 60 3.85 -0.11 5.96
N ILE A 61 5.09 -0.44 5.56
CA ILE A 61 5.66 -0.04 4.26
C ILE A 61 4.83 -0.60 3.10
N MET A 62 4.51 -1.90 3.15
CA MET A 62 3.69 -2.55 2.12
C MET A 62 2.27 -1.98 2.09
N ALA A 63 1.69 -1.63 3.24
CA ALA A 63 0.39 -0.97 3.32
C ALA A 63 0.40 0.41 2.65
N LEU A 64 1.46 1.19 2.84
CA LEU A 64 1.61 2.49 2.17
C LEU A 64 1.64 2.33 0.64
N GLY A 65 2.43 1.39 0.13
CA GLY A 65 2.45 1.08 -1.31
C GLY A 65 1.09 0.60 -1.83
N ALA A 66 0.46 -0.35 -1.14
CA ALA A 66 -0.85 -0.88 -1.50
C ALA A 66 -1.95 0.20 -1.53
N VAL A 67 -1.94 1.15 -0.59
CA VAL A 67 -2.85 2.30 -0.61
C VAL A 67 -2.60 3.18 -1.85
N GLY A 68 -1.34 3.40 -2.22
CA GLY A 68 -0.96 4.09 -3.45
C GLY A 68 -1.53 3.43 -4.69
N LEU A 69 -1.33 2.12 -4.83
CA LEU A 69 -1.86 1.35 -5.95
C LEU A 69 -3.41 1.35 -5.96
N ASN A 70 -4.05 1.29 -4.78
CA ASN A 70 -5.50 1.33 -4.69
C ASN A 70 -6.08 2.68 -5.14
N LEU A 71 -5.38 3.79 -4.95
CA LEU A 71 -5.79 5.09 -5.51
C LEU A 71 -5.83 5.06 -7.05
N LEU A 72 -4.91 4.35 -7.68
CA LEU A 72 -4.86 4.23 -9.14
C LEU A 72 -5.84 3.19 -9.68
N THR A 73 -5.72 1.94 -9.22
CA THR A 73 -6.47 0.81 -9.75
C THR A 73 -7.87 0.73 -9.12
N GLY A 74 -7.96 0.90 -7.81
CA GLY A 74 -9.22 0.83 -7.09
C GLY A 74 -10.12 2.04 -7.30
N PHE A 75 -9.60 3.26 -7.23
CA PHE A 75 -10.41 4.48 -7.37
C PHE A 75 -10.52 4.99 -8.81
N ALA A 76 -9.41 5.11 -9.55
CA ALA A 76 -9.42 5.64 -10.91
C ALA A 76 -9.65 4.59 -12.01
N GLY A 77 -9.67 3.30 -11.65
CA GLY A 77 -9.91 2.20 -12.60
C GLY A 77 -8.73 1.88 -13.52
N GLN A 78 -7.53 2.34 -13.18
CA GLN A 78 -6.33 2.16 -13.99
C GLN A 78 -5.50 0.99 -13.47
N ILE A 79 -5.55 -0.14 -14.17
CA ILE A 79 -4.77 -1.33 -13.81
C ILE A 79 -3.29 -1.03 -14.04
N SER A 80 -2.48 -1.21 -13.00
CA SER A 80 -1.02 -1.03 -13.06
C SER A 80 -0.32 -2.29 -12.56
N VAL A 81 0.51 -2.88 -13.42
CA VAL A 81 1.28 -4.10 -13.18
C VAL A 81 2.76 -3.78 -12.94
N GLY A 82 3.15 -2.49 -12.95
CA GLY A 82 4.53 -2.03 -12.75
C GLY A 82 4.77 -1.28 -11.45
N HIS A 83 3.97 -1.53 -10.41
CA HIS A 83 4.01 -0.74 -9.16
C HIS A 83 5.36 -0.87 -8.42
N ALA A 84 5.97 -2.06 -8.44
CA ALA A 84 7.27 -2.32 -7.81
C ALA A 84 8.40 -1.53 -8.49
N ALA A 85 8.40 -1.37 -9.82
CA ALA A 85 9.39 -0.54 -10.48
C ALA A 85 9.29 0.95 -10.06
N PHE A 86 8.09 1.51 -9.90
CA PHE A 86 7.93 2.88 -9.37
C PHE A 86 8.40 2.99 -7.91
N MET A 87 8.19 1.94 -7.12
CA MET A 87 8.76 1.81 -5.79
C MET A 87 10.30 1.79 -5.84
N GLY A 88 10.88 1.05 -6.78
CA GLY A 88 12.33 1.01 -7.05
C GLY A 88 12.90 2.37 -7.41
N VAL A 89 12.23 3.15 -8.27
CA VAL A 89 12.65 4.52 -8.60
C VAL A 89 12.77 5.38 -7.34
N GLY A 90 11.81 5.29 -6.42
CA GLY A 90 11.88 6.01 -5.15
C GLY A 90 13.01 5.51 -4.25
N ALA A 91 13.20 4.20 -4.15
CA ALA A 91 14.28 3.60 -3.38
C ALA A 91 15.67 4.03 -3.87
N TYR A 92 15.90 3.96 -5.19
CA TYR A 92 17.15 4.40 -5.81
C TYR A 92 17.34 5.91 -5.73
N ALA A 93 16.28 6.71 -5.88
CA ALA A 93 16.36 8.15 -5.70
C ALA A 93 16.78 8.51 -4.26
N VAL A 94 16.13 7.94 -3.24
CA VAL A 94 16.51 8.14 -1.84
C VAL A 94 17.94 7.68 -1.59
N GLY A 95 18.31 6.49 -2.08
CA GLY A 95 19.67 5.96 -1.98
C GLY A 95 20.70 6.90 -2.60
N ALA A 96 20.49 7.36 -3.83
CA ALA A 96 21.42 8.26 -4.52
C ALA A 96 21.52 9.64 -3.83
N LEU A 97 20.39 10.21 -3.40
CA LEU A 97 20.35 11.51 -2.72
C LEU A 97 21.06 11.47 -1.36
N THR A 98 20.96 10.35 -0.63
CA THR A 98 21.61 10.20 0.69
C THR A 98 23.09 9.84 0.56
N THR A 99 23.44 8.90 -0.32
CA THR A 99 24.81 8.38 -0.43
C THR A 99 25.74 9.26 -1.25
N LYS A 100 25.26 9.86 -2.35
CA LYS A 100 26.11 10.64 -3.27
C LYS A 100 26.05 12.14 -3.00
N LEU A 101 24.85 12.65 -2.71
CA LEU A 101 24.62 14.07 -2.45
C LEU A 101 24.67 14.42 -0.96
N GLY A 102 24.75 13.42 -0.07
CA GLY A 102 24.84 13.63 1.38
C GLY A 102 23.60 14.30 1.98
N LEU A 103 22.47 14.30 1.29
CA LEU A 103 21.25 14.93 1.78
C LEU A 103 20.70 14.14 2.97
N SER A 104 20.08 14.87 3.91
CA SER A 104 19.37 14.23 5.01
C SER A 104 18.25 13.33 4.46
N PHE A 105 18.07 12.18 5.09
CA PHE A 105 17.05 11.21 4.70
C PHE A 105 15.63 11.80 4.70
N TRP A 106 15.36 12.73 5.62
CA TRP A 106 14.09 13.44 5.73
C TRP A 106 13.75 14.30 4.52
N LEU A 107 14.77 14.85 3.86
CA LEU A 107 14.62 15.60 2.61
C LEU A 107 14.66 14.66 1.40
N ALA A 108 15.51 13.62 1.46
CA ALA A 108 15.63 12.63 0.40
C ALA A 108 14.33 11.85 0.19
N LEU A 109 13.61 11.50 1.25
CA LEU A 109 12.37 10.72 1.20
C LEU A 109 11.26 11.40 0.34
N PRO A 110 10.82 12.64 0.62
CA PRO A 110 9.81 13.30 -0.21
C PRO A 110 10.32 13.57 -1.62
N LEU A 111 11.62 13.87 -1.80
CA LEU A 111 12.22 14.03 -3.12
C LEU A 111 12.24 12.72 -3.92
N GLY A 112 12.49 11.58 -3.28
CA GLY A 112 12.42 10.26 -3.90
C GLY A 112 11.00 9.87 -4.28
N GLY A 113 10.02 10.18 -3.42
CA GLY A 113 8.60 10.09 -3.76
C GLY A 113 8.26 10.96 -4.98
N LEU A 114 8.74 12.20 -5.03
CA LEU A 114 8.53 13.09 -6.18
C LEU A 114 9.22 12.59 -7.45
N ALA A 115 10.43 12.04 -7.35
CA ALA A 115 11.12 11.43 -8.49
C ALA A 115 10.32 10.26 -9.06
N ALA A 116 9.81 9.37 -8.20
CA ALA A 116 8.91 8.29 -8.61
C ALA A 116 7.61 8.84 -9.21
N ALA A 117 7.05 9.91 -8.66
CA ALA A 117 5.85 10.57 -9.19
C ALA A 117 6.06 11.17 -10.59
N LEU A 118 7.23 11.79 -10.83
CA LEU A 118 7.60 12.37 -12.13
C LEU A 118 7.87 11.29 -13.18
N VAL A 119 8.63 10.26 -12.83
CA VAL A 119 8.85 9.11 -13.71
C VAL A 119 7.53 8.39 -13.99
N GLY A 120 6.69 8.23 -12.96
CA GLY A 120 5.36 7.71 -13.10
C GLY A 120 4.51 8.55 -14.06
N ALA A 121 4.45 9.86 -13.88
CA ALA A 121 3.72 10.76 -14.77
C ALA A 121 4.24 10.69 -16.22
N PHE A 122 5.56 10.58 -16.41
CA PHE A 122 6.18 10.41 -17.72
C PHE A 122 5.70 9.13 -18.43
N PHE A 123 5.70 7.98 -17.74
CA PHE A 123 5.13 6.74 -18.28
C PHE A 123 3.60 6.74 -18.32
N GLY A 124 2.95 7.57 -17.49
CA GLY A 124 1.52 7.81 -17.48
C GLY A 124 1.05 8.51 -18.75
N LEU A 125 1.77 9.53 -19.23
CA LEU A 125 1.41 10.30 -20.44
C LEU A 125 1.02 9.45 -21.67
N PRO A 126 1.84 8.49 -22.14
CA PRO A 126 1.47 7.63 -23.26
C PRO A 126 0.37 6.63 -22.89
N SER A 127 0.43 6.13 -21.65
CA SER A 127 -0.49 5.13 -21.11
C SER A 127 -1.94 5.62 -21.03
N LEU A 128 -2.16 6.93 -20.90
CA LEU A 128 -3.48 7.56 -20.86
C LEU A 128 -4.27 7.45 -22.16
N ARG A 129 -3.60 7.19 -23.29
CA ARG A 129 -4.26 6.96 -24.59
C ARG A 129 -4.80 5.53 -24.71
N LEU A 130 -4.40 4.64 -23.81
CA LEU A 130 -4.74 3.22 -23.81
C LEU A 130 -5.85 2.94 -22.78
N LYS A 131 -6.64 1.88 -23.04
CA LYS A 131 -7.76 1.49 -22.19
C LYS A 131 -7.57 0.07 -21.64
N GLY A 132 -8.01 -0.14 -20.39
CA GLY A 132 -8.11 -1.46 -19.77
C GLY A 132 -6.80 -2.25 -19.84
N LEU A 133 -6.82 -3.40 -20.51
CA LEU A 133 -5.68 -4.30 -20.61
C LEU A 133 -4.46 -3.66 -21.31
N TYR A 134 -4.66 -2.80 -22.31
CA TYR A 134 -3.55 -2.13 -22.99
C TYR A 134 -2.77 -1.20 -22.05
N LEU A 135 -3.46 -0.59 -21.07
CA LEU A 135 -2.82 0.20 -20.03
C LEU A 135 -1.95 -0.69 -19.12
N ALA A 136 -2.44 -1.88 -18.75
CA ALA A 136 -1.67 -2.83 -17.97
C ALA A 136 -0.38 -3.26 -18.70
N ILE A 137 -0.47 -3.55 -20.00
CA ILE A 137 0.70 -3.89 -20.84
C ILE A 137 1.71 -2.73 -20.87
N ALA A 138 1.24 -1.48 -20.97
CA ALA A 138 2.13 -0.32 -20.94
C ALA A 138 2.87 -0.19 -19.59
N THR A 139 2.19 -0.46 -18.47
CA THR A 139 2.85 -0.46 -17.15
C THR A 139 3.83 -1.62 -16.96
N LEU A 140 3.57 -2.77 -17.60
CA LEU A 140 4.50 -3.89 -17.63
C LEU A 140 5.74 -3.56 -18.48
N ALA A 141 5.57 -2.85 -19.60
CA ALA A 141 6.70 -2.33 -20.36
C ALA A 141 7.51 -1.33 -19.53
N ALA A 142 6.85 -0.43 -18.79
CA ALA A 142 7.52 0.50 -17.88
C ALA A 142 8.32 -0.24 -16.78
N GLN A 143 7.78 -1.31 -16.21
CA GLN A 143 8.49 -2.18 -15.27
C GLN A 143 9.80 -2.70 -15.86
N VAL A 144 9.75 -3.32 -17.05
CA VAL A 144 10.95 -3.89 -17.70
C VAL A 144 11.97 -2.81 -18.06
N ILE A 145 11.51 -1.65 -18.56
CA ILE A 145 12.39 -0.53 -18.90
C ILE A 145 13.10 0.00 -17.65
N LEU A 146 12.38 0.14 -16.53
CA LEU A 146 12.94 0.62 -15.27
C LEU A 146 13.91 -0.40 -14.66
N ASP A 147 13.59 -1.69 -14.70
CA ASP A 147 14.51 -2.75 -14.26
C ASP A 147 15.83 -2.71 -15.05
N PHE A 148 15.76 -2.54 -16.38
CA PHE A 148 16.95 -2.35 -17.21
C PHE A 148 17.68 -1.05 -16.89
N ALA A 149 16.94 0.04 -16.63
CA ALA A 149 17.52 1.32 -16.26
C ALA A 149 18.27 1.25 -14.92
N PHE A 150 17.76 0.51 -13.93
CA PHE A 150 18.45 0.34 -12.63
C PHE A 150 19.82 -0.29 -12.78
N VAL A 151 19.97 -1.27 -13.68
CA VAL A 151 21.26 -1.92 -13.94
C VAL A 151 22.17 -1.03 -14.79
N ARG A 152 21.62 -0.34 -15.81
CA ARG A 152 22.44 0.41 -16.78
C ARG A 152 22.86 1.81 -16.30
N LEU A 153 22.10 2.43 -15.41
CA LEU A 153 22.39 3.75 -14.85
C LEU A 153 23.40 3.68 -13.69
N GLU A 154 24.50 2.93 -13.86
CA GLU A 154 25.54 2.71 -12.85
C GLU A 154 26.01 4.00 -12.14
N PRO A 155 26.21 5.14 -12.83
CA PRO A 155 26.65 6.37 -12.17
C PRO A 155 25.67 6.93 -11.14
N ILE A 156 24.40 6.49 -11.15
CA ILE A 156 23.36 6.90 -10.21
C ILE A 156 23.01 5.76 -9.26
N THR A 157 22.77 4.56 -9.79
CA THR A 157 22.20 3.41 -9.05
C THR A 157 23.24 2.44 -8.49
N GLY A 158 24.51 2.56 -8.87
CA GLY A 158 25.53 1.54 -8.54
C GLY A 158 25.39 0.25 -9.36
N GLY A 159 24.49 0.21 -10.34
CA GLY A 159 24.31 -0.92 -11.25
C GLY A 159 23.81 -2.17 -10.54
N ALA A 160 24.33 -3.34 -10.95
CA ALA A 160 23.99 -4.63 -10.35
C ALA A 160 24.45 -4.77 -8.89
N ALA A 161 25.46 -4.01 -8.46
CA ALA A 161 25.92 -4.03 -7.06
C ALA A 161 24.96 -3.30 -6.11
N GLY A 162 24.10 -2.43 -6.65
CA GLY A 162 23.16 -1.63 -5.88
C GLY A 162 23.82 -0.50 -5.07
N LEU A 163 23.03 0.09 -4.17
CA LEU A 163 23.48 1.14 -3.25
C LEU A 163 23.37 0.65 -1.81
N VAL A 164 24.43 0.86 -1.02
CA VAL A 164 24.42 0.64 0.43
C VAL A 164 24.18 1.97 1.13
N LEU A 165 23.15 2.04 1.97
CA LEU A 165 22.76 3.23 2.70
C LEU A 165 23.28 3.18 4.13
N THR A 166 23.77 4.31 4.61
CA THR A 166 24.01 4.50 6.04
C THR A 166 22.68 4.65 6.77
N PRO A 167 22.52 4.06 7.97
CA PRO A 167 21.30 4.22 8.75
C PRO A 167 21.01 5.70 8.98
N PRO A 168 19.85 6.21 8.57
CA PRO A 168 19.55 7.61 8.73
C PRO A 168 19.44 7.96 10.22
N SER A 169 19.87 9.15 10.59
CA SER A 169 19.76 9.67 11.96
C SER A 169 18.93 10.95 11.96
N LEU A 170 18.19 11.16 13.05
CA LEU A 170 17.47 12.38 13.37
C LEU A 170 18.09 12.92 14.66
N GLY A 171 19.21 13.64 14.51
CA GLY A 171 20.02 14.09 15.65
C GLY A 171 20.48 12.91 16.52
N PRO A 172 20.13 12.84 17.82
CA PRO A 172 20.53 11.74 18.71
C PRO A 172 19.74 10.43 18.50
N LEU A 173 18.62 10.46 17.76
CA LEU A 173 17.81 9.28 17.47
C LEU A 173 18.28 8.65 16.15
N SER A 174 18.87 7.47 16.23
CA SER A 174 19.25 6.71 15.03
C SER A 174 18.09 5.83 14.56
N LEU A 175 17.77 5.83 13.27
CA LEU A 175 16.88 4.83 12.66
C LEU A 175 17.54 3.44 12.58
N ALA A 176 18.71 3.25 13.19
CA ALA A 176 19.23 1.92 13.49
C ALA A 176 18.41 1.20 14.57
N ASP A 177 17.69 1.92 15.42
CA ASP A 177 16.77 1.36 16.40
C ASP A 177 15.44 0.99 15.74
N ASP A 178 15.07 -0.29 15.82
CA ASP A 178 13.82 -0.84 15.29
C ASP A 178 12.58 -0.10 15.84
N THR A 179 12.66 0.41 17.08
CA THR A 179 11.58 1.16 17.74
C THR A 179 11.35 2.51 17.08
N VAL A 180 12.43 3.26 16.87
CA VAL A 180 12.38 4.58 16.22
C VAL A 180 11.92 4.40 14.77
N PHE A 181 12.46 3.40 14.06
CA PHE A 181 12.07 3.09 12.69
C PHE A 181 10.56 2.80 12.59
N TYR A 182 10.04 1.94 13.47
CA TYR A 182 8.62 1.61 13.51
C TYR A 182 7.73 2.84 13.69
N TYR A 183 8.05 3.74 14.63
CA TYR A 183 7.25 4.96 14.82
C TYR A 183 7.26 5.87 13.60
N VAL A 184 8.40 6.02 12.93
CA VAL A 184 8.53 6.82 11.71
C VAL A 184 7.70 6.23 10.57
N THR A 185 7.83 4.91 10.34
CA THR A 185 7.06 4.21 9.31
C THR A 185 5.57 4.24 9.60
N LEU A 186 5.18 4.03 10.86
CA LEU A 186 3.78 4.10 11.29
C LEU A 186 3.21 5.50 11.07
N ALA A 187 3.93 6.55 11.47
CA ALA A 187 3.51 7.93 11.26
C ALA A 187 3.32 8.26 9.78
N LEU A 188 4.27 7.86 8.93
CA LEU A 188 4.18 8.07 7.48
C LEU A 188 3.02 7.30 6.86
N THR A 189 2.84 6.04 7.25
CA THR A 189 1.74 5.18 6.75
C THR A 189 0.39 5.73 7.18
N MET A 190 0.26 6.16 8.44
CA MET A 190 -0.96 6.80 8.95
C MET A 190 -1.25 8.12 8.22
N ALA A 191 -0.24 8.96 8.00
CA ALA A 191 -0.38 10.19 7.23
C ALA A 191 -0.85 9.90 5.80
N GLY A 192 -0.27 8.89 5.14
CA GLY A 192 -0.68 8.43 3.81
C GLY A 192 -2.12 7.91 3.79
N VAL A 193 -2.50 7.06 4.73
CA VAL A 193 -3.87 6.53 4.84
C VAL A 193 -4.88 7.66 5.07
N ILE A 194 -4.59 8.59 6.00
CA ILE A 194 -5.47 9.74 6.27
C ILE A 194 -5.60 10.62 5.04
N PHE A 195 -4.49 10.89 4.34
CA PHE A 195 -4.50 11.65 3.10
C PHE A 195 -5.34 10.96 2.01
N ALA A 196 -5.16 9.65 1.80
CA ALA A 196 -5.92 8.89 0.83
C ALA A 196 -7.42 8.87 1.15
N LEU A 197 -7.79 8.72 2.43
CA LEU A 197 -9.17 8.80 2.89
C LEU A 197 -9.78 10.19 2.63
N ASN A 198 -9.05 11.27 2.92
CA ASN A 198 -9.51 12.63 2.63
C ASN A 198 -9.63 12.89 1.12
N LEU A 199 -8.66 12.40 0.34
CA LEU A 199 -8.66 12.52 -1.12
C LEU A 199 -9.86 11.78 -1.73
N SER A 200 -10.18 10.58 -1.26
CA SER A 200 -11.34 9.79 -1.75
C SER A 200 -12.68 10.52 -1.57
N ARG A 201 -12.79 11.39 -0.56
CA ARG A 201 -14.00 12.19 -0.26
C ARG A 201 -14.00 13.54 -0.96
N SER A 202 -12.85 13.99 -1.44
CA SER A 202 -12.72 15.27 -2.14
C SER A 202 -13.37 15.24 -3.54
N ARG A 203 -13.40 16.40 -4.22
CA ARG A 203 -13.84 16.49 -5.62
C ARG A 203 -12.98 15.60 -6.54
N VAL A 204 -11.68 15.48 -6.25
CA VAL A 204 -10.72 14.68 -7.02
C VAL A 204 -11.06 13.19 -6.91
N GLY A 205 -11.30 12.70 -5.69
CA GLY A 205 -11.69 11.30 -5.48
C GLY A 205 -13.03 10.94 -6.13
N ARG A 206 -14.00 11.85 -6.12
CA ARG A 206 -15.27 11.67 -6.86
C ARG A 206 -15.07 11.62 -8.37
N ALA A 207 -14.17 12.43 -8.91
CA ALA A 207 -13.80 12.37 -10.32
C ALA A 207 -13.15 11.02 -10.67
N PHE A 208 -12.26 10.49 -9.83
CA PHE A 208 -11.67 9.16 -10.03
C PHE A 208 -12.74 8.06 -10.10
N MET A 209 -13.67 8.06 -9.13
CA MET A 209 -14.77 7.08 -9.12
C MET A 209 -15.65 7.19 -10.37
N ALA A 210 -15.97 8.42 -10.82
CA ALA A 210 -16.77 8.62 -12.04
C ALA A 210 -16.06 8.09 -13.30
N ILE A 211 -14.74 8.30 -13.39
CA ILE A 211 -13.89 7.79 -14.48
C ILE A 211 -13.88 6.26 -14.47
N ARG A 212 -13.65 5.65 -13.31
CA ARG A 212 -13.66 4.19 -13.13
C ARG A 212 -14.98 3.55 -13.56
N ASP A 213 -16.10 4.15 -13.17
CA ASP A 213 -17.43 3.60 -13.46
C ASP A 213 -17.73 3.68 -14.97
N ARG A 214 -17.54 4.87 -15.58
CA ARG A 214 -17.66 5.03 -17.05
C ARG A 214 -16.99 6.31 -17.56
N ASP A 215 -15.84 6.16 -18.20
CA ASP A 215 -15.08 7.25 -18.86
C ASP A 215 -15.97 8.18 -19.71
N LEU A 216 -16.81 7.63 -20.58
CA LEU A 216 -17.63 8.42 -21.50
C LEU A 216 -18.70 9.24 -20.77
N ALA A 217 -19.31 8.70 -19.71
CA ALA A 217 -20.28 9.43 -18.92
C ALA A 217 -19.62 10.55 -18.10
N ALA A 218 -18.42 10.29 -17.56
CA ALA A 218 -17.64 11.31 -16.84
C ALA A 218 -17.26 12.48 -17.75
N ALA A 219 -16.88 12.22 -19.01
CA ALA A 219 -16.59 13.27 -19.99
C ALA A 219 -17.81 14.15 -20.31
N MET A 220 -19.00 13.55 -20.44
CA MET A 220 -20.25 14.29 -20.67
C MET A 220 -20.64 15.19 -19.49
N LEU A 221 -20.17 14.87 -18.28
CA LEU A 221 -20.33 15.69 -17.07
C LEU A 221 -19.24 16.77 -16.91
N GLY A 222 -18.37 16.96 -17.91
CA GLY A 222 -17.33 17.98 -17.91
C GLY A 222 -16.06 17.61 -17.13
N VAL A 223 -15.86 16.32 -16.80
CA VAL A 223 -14.64 15.85 -16.12
C VAL A 223 -13.51 15.67 -17.13
N ASP A 224 -12.39 16.36 -16.92
CA ASP A 224 -11.16 16.16 -17.72
C ASP A 224 -10.53 14.78 -17.44
N LEU A 225 -10.82 13.81 -18.30
CA LEU A 225 -10.30 12.44 -18.17
C LEU A 225 -8.77 12.40 -18.13
N PHE A 226 -8.10 13.21 -18.94
CA PHE A 226 -6.64 13.16 -19.07
C PHE A 226 -5.97 13.67 -17.79
N GLY A 227 -6.35 14.87 -17.33
CA GLY A 227 -5.77 15.48 -16.14
C GLY A 227 -6.01 14.65 -14.88
N TYR A 228 -7.20 14.08 -14.69
CA TYR A 228 -7.49 13.26 -13.51
C TYR A 228 -6.76 11.92 -13.52
N LYS A 229 -6.74 11.22 -14.66
CA LYS A 229 -5.98 9.96 -14.76
C LYS A 229 -4.47 10.18 -14.58
N LEU A 230 -3.90 11.27 -15.11
CA LEU A 230 -2.49 11.60 -14.88
C LEU A 230 -2.19 11.88 -13.41
N ARG A 231 -3.07 12.64 -12.73
CA ARG A 231 -2.95 12.90 -11.28
C ARG A 231 -3.03 11.61 -10.46
N ALA A 232 -3.92 10.68 -10.83
CA ALA A 232 -4.01 9.38 -10.17
C ALA A 232 -2.70 8.60 -10.29
N PHE A 233 -2.09 8.58 -11.49
CA PHE A 233 -0.81 7.91 -11.73
C PHE A 233 0.35 8.56 -10.96
N PHE A 234 0.40 9.90 -10.96
CA PHE A 234 1.37 10.68 -10.18
C PHE A 234 1.26 10.37 -8.68
N LEU A 235 0.04 10.41 -8.12
CA LEU A 235 -0.21 10.12 -6.70
C LEU A 235 0.15 8.68 -6.34
N SER A 236 -0.23 7.68 -7.15
CA SER A 236 0.13 6.29 -6.90
C SER A 236 1.63 6.07 -6.94
N SER A 237 2.33 6.67 -7.91
CA SER A 237 3.78 6.54 -8.03
C SER A 237 4.52 7.28 -6.92
N PHE A 238 3.96 8.39 -6.42
CA PHE A 238 4.45 9.06 -5.21
C PHE A 238 4.38 8.16 -3.97
N TYR A 239 3.25 7.49 -3.75
CA TYR A 239 3.10 6.52 -2.65
C TYR A 239 4.04 5.32 -2.80
N ALA A 240 4.16 4.78 -4.01
CA ALA A 240 5.13 3.73 -4.32
C ALA A 240 6.55 4.18 -3.98
N GLY A 241 6.94 5.39 -4.41
CA GLY A 241 8.28 5.93 -4.16
C GLY A 241 8.56 6.18 -2.68
N LEU A 242 7.58 6.65 -1.91
CA LEU A 242 7.70 6.78 -0.45
C LEU A 242 7.88 5.42 0.23
N ALA A 243 7.11 4.41 -0.18
CA ALA A 243 7.24 3.05 0.32
C ALA A 243 8.63 2.48 -0.04
N GLY A 244 9.12 2.72 -1.25
CA GLY A 244 10.44 2.28 -1.71
C GLY A 244 11.58 2.96 -0.95
N GLY A 245 11.48 4.27 -0.72
CA GLY A 245 12.43 5.01 0.10
C GLY A 245 12.51 4.53 1.55
N MET A 246 11.35 4.19 2.14
CA MET A 246 11.31 3.54 3.45
C MET A 246 11.91 2.14 3.43
N LEU A 247 11.62 1.34 2.39
CA LEU A 247 12.19 0.02 2.25
C LEU A 247 13.71 0.08 2.13
N ALA A 248 14.26 1.02 1.37
CA ALA A 248 15.69 1.27 1.24
C ALA A 248 16.36 1.59 2.59
N ALA A 249 15.70 2.40 3.42
CA ALA A 249 16.20 2.70 4.76
C ALA A 249 16.13 1.50 5.71
N TYR A 250 15.13 0.64 5.53
CA TYR A 250 14.96 -0.57 6.33
C TYR A 250 16.01 -1.65 5.98
N THR A 251 16.14 -1.98 4.69
CA THR A 251 17.07 -3.02 4.21
C THR A 251 18.52 -2.55 4.20
N ARG A 252 18.75 -1.22 4.17
CA ARG A 252 20.07 -0.56 4.07
C ARG A 252 20.84 -0.89 2.80
N VAL A 253 20.22 -1.62 1.89
CA VAL A 253 20.76 -1.96 0.58
C VAL A 253 19.63 -1.97 -0.43
N VAL A 254 19.84 -1.29 -1.55
CA VAL A 254 18.90 -1.20 -2.66
C VAL A 254 19.49 -1.93 -3.84
N THR A 255 18.89 -3.04 -4.23
CA THR A 255 19.32 -3.84 -5.39
C THR A 255 18.15 -4.07 -6.35
N PRO A 256 18.40 -4.27 -7.66
CA PRO A 256 17.33 -4.39 -8.65
C PRO A 256 16.42 -5.60 -8.39
N GLU A 257 16.95 -6.65 -7.77
CA GLU A 257 16.23 -7.90 -7.47
C GLU A 257 15.13 -7.71 -6.41
N GLN A 258 15.11 -6.57 -5.72
CA GLN A 258 14.05 -6.26 -4.75
C GLN A 258 12.76 -5.75 -5.41
N PHE A 259 12.83 -5.29 -6.67
CA PHE A 259 11.72 -4.59 -7.34
C PHE A 259 11.16 -5.36 -8.53
N THR A 260 11.04 -6.68 -8.41
CA THR A 260 10.59 -7.54 -9.51
C THR A 260 9.09 -7.43 -9.82
N LEU A 261 8.71 -7.96 -10.97
CA LEU A 261 7.31 -8.12 -11.37
C LEU A 261 6.48 -8.91 -10.34
N ASP A 262 7.09 -9.90 -9.68
CA ASP A 262 6.40 -10.68 -8.64
C ASP A 262 5.92 -9.79 -7.49
N VAL A 263 6.73 -8.81 -7.09
CA VAL A 263 6.35 -7.83 -6.06
C VAL A 263 5.20 -6.96 -6.55
N SER A 264 5.19 -6.54 -7.82
CA SER A 264 4.05 -5.82 -8.41
C SER A 264 2.75 -6.65 -8.38
N ILE A 265 2.84 -7.94 -8.68
CA ILE A 265 1.70 -8.86 -8.62
C ILE A 265 1.24 -9.03 -7.16
N GLN A 266 2.18 -9.10 -6.20
CA GLN A 266 1.85 -9.13 -4.77
C GLN A 266 1.08 -7.87 -4.34
N PHE A 267 1.48 -6.68 -4.79
CA PHE A 267 0.72 -5.45 -4.52
C PHE A 267 -0.69 -5.48 -5.11
N LEU A 268 -0.85 -6.03 -6.32
CA LEU A 268 -2.18 -6.27 -6.90
C LEU A 268 -3.00 -7.24 -6.03
N ALA A 269 -2.38 -8.34 -5.58
CA ALA A 269 -3.05 -9.27 -4.66
C ALA A 269 -3.46 -8.57 -3.35
N MET A 270 -2.62 -7.73 -2.76
CA MET A 270 -2.93 -6.96 -1.55
C MET A 270 -4.19 -6.10 -1.72
N ILE A 271 -4.32 -5.35 -2.82
CA ILE A 271 -5.48 -4.47 -3.02
C ILE A 271 -6.74 -5.26 -3.38
N VAL A 272 -6.62 -6.38 -4.09
CA VAL A 272 -7.79 -7.20 -4.48
C VAL A 272 -8.31 -7.98 -3.28
N ILE A 273 -7.44 -8.65 -2.52
CA ILE A 273 -7.78 -9.35 -1.28
C ILE A 273 -8.28 -8.37 -0.22
N GLY A 274 -7.66 -7.20 -0.12
CA GLY A 274 -8.10 -6.14 0.80
C GLY A 274 -9.49 -5.58 0.48
N GLY A 275 -9.82 -5.49 -0.80
CA GLY A 275 -11.05 -4.91 -1.32
C GLY A 275 -10.76 -3.71 -2.23
N LEU A 276 -10.97 -3.88 -3.54
CA LEU A 276 -10.73 -2.84 -4.54
C LEU A 276 -11.59 -1.60 -4.27
N GLY A 277 -10.96 -0.43 -4.21
CA GLY A 277 -11.64 0.85 -3.99
C GLY A 277 -11.98 1.18 -2.54
N ASP A 278 -11.48 0.40 -1.57
CA ASP A 278 -11.52 0.74 -0.14
C ASP A 278 -10.09 0.95 0.40
N VAL A 279 -9.79 2.16 0.89
CA VAL A 279 -8.46 2.52 1.40
C VAL A 279 -8.07 1.66 2.61
N LEU A 280 -9.00 1.42 3.54
CA LEU A 280 -8.72 0.58 4.71
C LEU A 280 -8.59 -0.89 4.33
N GLY A 281 -9.37 -1.33 3.33
CA GLY A 281 -9.23 -2.65 2.72
C GLY A 281 -7.79 -2.94 2.30
N SER A 282 -7.13 -1.99 1.63
CA SER A 282 -5.73 -2.14 1.21
C SER A 282 -4.76 -2.34 2.37
N VAL A 283 -5.00 -1.72 3.53
CA VAL A 283 -4.17 -1.91 4.73
C VAL A 283 -4.36 -3.33 5.28
N TYR A 284 -5.59 -3.81 5.35
CA TYR A 284 -5.86 -5.20 5.78
C TYR A 284 -5.30 -6.23 4.80
N GLY A 285 -5.43 -5.97 3.49
CA GLY A 285 -4.86 -6.82 2.45
C GLY A 285 -3.33 -6.87 2.50
N ALA A 286 -2.68 -5.72 2.70
CA ALA A 286 -1.23 -5.67 2.88
C ALA A 286 -0.77 -6.44 4.12
N ALA A 287 -1.47 -6.28 5.25
CA ALA A 287 -1.19 -7.05 6.45
C ALA A 287 -1.37 -8.56 6.24
N PHE A 288 -2.49 -8.97 5.62
CA PHE A 288 -2.77 -10.39 5.36
C PHE A 288 -1.73 -11.02 4.43
N VAL A 289 -1.48 -10.40 3.26
CA VAL A 289 -0.55 -10.94 2.26
C VAL A 289 0.88 -10.95 2.77
N SER A 290 1.30 -9.95 3.55
CA SER A 290 2.66 -9.91 4.12
C SER A 290 2.85 -10.91 5.26
N LEU A 291 1.82 -11.13 6.09
CA LEU A 291 1.89 -12.06 7.22
C LEU A 291 1.65 -13.52 6.82
N LEU A 292 0.98 -13.76 5.69
CA LEU A 292 0.62 -15.11 5.23
C LEU A 292 1.86 -16.01 5.03
N PRO A 293 2.92 -15.61 4.29
CA PRO A 293 4.13 -16.42 4.16
C PRO A 293 4.77 -16.74 5.51
N ILE A 294 4.77 -15.77 6.44
CA ILE A 294 5.36 -15.92 7.77
C ILE A 294 4.56 -16.93 8.59
N ALA A 295 3.23 -16.84 8.57
CA ALA A 295 2.35 -17.79 9.22
C ALA A 295 2.51 -19.22 8.66
N LEU A 296 2.64 -19.35 7.34
CA LEU A 296 2.93 -20.64 6.69
C LEU A 296 4.28 -21.20 7.12
N SER A 297 5.33 -20.37 7.22
CA SER A 297 6.65 -20.78 7.70
C SER A 297 6.64 -21.26 9.15
N TYR A 298 5.86 -20.62 10.03
CA TYR A 298 5.68 -21.08 11.41
C TYR A 298 4.90 -22.40 11.50
N LEU A 299 3.85 -22.53 10.70
CA LEU A 299 3.07 -23.77 10.61
C LEU A 299 3.92 -24.93 10.07
N ALA A 300 4.73 -24.68 9.04
CA ALA A 300 5.68 -25.65 8.50
C ALA A 300 6.69 -26.10 9.55
N GLN A 301 7.25 -25.17 10.34
CA GLN A 301 8.16 -25.49 11.46
C GLN A 301 7.46 -26.31 12.55
N ALA A 302 6.22 -25.98 12.91
CA ALA A 302 5.47 -26.76 13.91
C ALA A 302 5.22 -28.21 13.45
N LEU A 303 5.00 -28.41 12.14
CA LEU A 303 4.79 -29.73 11.55
C LEU A 303 6.08 -30.54 11.32
N GLN A 304 7.27 -29.92 11.39
CA GLN A 304 8.56 -30.63 11.27
C GLN A 304 8.71 -31.73 12.32
N GLY A 305 8.13 -31.54 13.51
CA GLY A 305 8.18 -32.53 14.59
C GLY A 305 7.37 -33.80 14.35
N VAL A 306 6.40 -33.78 13.42
CA VAL A 306 5.47 -34.90 13.18
C VAL A 306 5.76 -35.62 11.86
N LEU A 307 6.06 -34.89 10.77
CA LEU A 307 6.35 -35.48 9.45
C LEU A 307 7.54 -34.78 8.74
N PRO A 308 8.80 -35.13 9.05
CA PRO A 308 9.98 -34.45 8.50
C PRO A 308 10.10 -34.55 6.96
N GLN A 309 9.60 -35.63 6.35
CA GLN A 309 9.63 -35.81 4.89
C GLN A 309 8.59 -34.95 4.14
N MET A 310 7.48 -34.56 4.79
CA MET A 310 6.44 -33.71 4.19
C MET A 310 6.82 -32.22 4.22
N VAL A 311 7.66 -31.79 5.17
CA VAL A 311 8.01 -30.37 5.30
C VAL A 311 8.88 -29.86 4.15
N ASN A 312 9.83 -30.68 3.67
CA ASN A 312 10.66 -30.29 2.52
C ASN A 312 9.83 -30.06 1.25
N LEU A 313 8.75 -30.83 1.07
CA LEU A 313 7.77 -30.63 -0.01
C LEU A 313 6.91 -29.38 0.24
N LEU A 314 6.47 -29.14 1.49
CA LEU A 314 5.70 -27.94 1.85
C LEU A 314 6.49 -26.64 1.64
N SER A 315 7.77 -26.62 1.99
CA SER A 315 8.65 -25.47 1.77
C SER A 315 8.88 -25.21 0.27
N ALA A 316 9.06 -26.26 -0.54
CA ALA A 316 9.15 -26.12 -1.99
C ALA A 316 7.82 -25.66 -2.63
N CYS A 317 6.68 -26.07 -2.05
CA CYS A 317 5.36 -25.67 -2.49
C CYS A 317 4.84 -24.38 -1.83
N GLN A 318 5.65 -23.66 -1.04
CA GLN A 318 5.18 -22.48 -0.29
C GLN A 318 4.64 -21.39 -1.24
N THR A 319 5.32 -21.15 -2.37
CA THR A 319 4.86 -20.22 -3.40
C THR A 319 3.56 -20.68 -4.05
N ALA A 320 3.40 -22.00 -4.28
CA ALA A 320 2.18 -22.57 -4.83
C ALA A 320 1.01 -22.49 -3.84
N LEU A 321 1.25 -22.76 -2.56
CA LEU A 321 0.27 -22.61 -1.47
C LEU A 321 -0.16 -21.16 -1.31
N PHE A 322 0.79 -20.22 -1.36
CA PHE A 322 0.50 -18.80 -1.35
C PHE A 322 -0.43 -18.40 -2.51
N GLY A 323 -0.10 -18.80 -3.74
CA GLY A 323 -0.95 -18.59 -4.91
C GLY A 323 -2.33 -19.23 -4.77
N LEU A 324 -2.40 -20.46 -4.24
CA LEU A 324 -3.66 -21.17 -3.98
C LEU A 324 -4.52 -20.46 -2.94
N VAL A 325 -3.94 -19.96 -1.85
CA VAL A 325 -4.66 -19.17 -0.84
C VAL A 325 -5.22 -17.89 -1.46
N ILE A 326 -4.46 -17.22 -2.32
CA ILE A 326 -4.95 -16.04 -3.06
C ILE A 326 -6.14 -16.42 -3.95
N ILE A 327 -6.04 -17.48 -4.75
CA ILE A 327 -7.13 -17.93 -5.63
C ILE A 327 -8.37 -18.29 -4.81
N LEU A 328 -8.19 -19.05 -3.73
CA LEU A 328 -9.25 -19.47 -2.85
C LEU A 328 -9.95 -18.25 -2.22
N PHE A 329 -9.18 -17.28 -1.75
CA PHE A 329 -9.71 -16.03 -1.22
C PHE A 329 -10.52 -15.25 -2.25
N LEU A 330 -10.04 -15.18 -3.51
CA LEU A 330 -10.76 -14.52 -4.61
C LEU A 330 -12.08 -15.21 -4.96
N ILE A 331 -12.15 -16.54 -4.84
CA ILE A 331 -13.36 -17.32 -5.10
C ILE A 331 -14.39 -17.14 -3.98
N PHE A 332 -13.95 -17.25 -2.73
CA PHE A 332 -14.88 -17.22 -1.59
C PHE A 332 -15.32 -15.79 -1.23
N GLU A 333 -14.44 -14.80 -1.33
CA GLU A 333 -14.69 -13.45 -0.82
C GLU A 333 -14.41 -12.36 -1.88
N PRO A 334 -15.20 -12.28 -2.98
CA PRO A 334 -14.90 -11.45 -4.16
C PRO A 334 -14.93 -9.93 -3.92
N GLN A 335 -15.42 -9.46 -2.76
CA GLN A 335 -15.36 -8.03 -2.39
C GLN A 335 -14.26 -7.74 -1.35
N GLY A 336 -13.41 -8.72 -1.04
CA GLY A 336 -12.26 -8.57 -0.16
C GLY A 336 -12.55 -8.63 1.34
N LEU A 337 -11.47 -8.61 2.13
CA LEU A 337 -11.46 -8.57 3.61
C LEU A 337 -12.30 -7.42 4.17
N ALA A 338 -12.37 -6.28 3.48
CA ALA A 338 -13.20 -5.15 3.88
C ALA A 338 -14.71 -5.49 3.91
N LYS A 339 -15.18 -6.42 3.07
CA LYS A 339 -16.58 -6.89 3.12
C LYS A 339 -16.79 -7.88 4.26
N LEU A 340 -15.87 -8.83 4.45
CA LEU A 340 -15.93 -9.82 5.53
C LEU A 340 -15.98 -9.12 6.90
N TRP A 341 -15.16 -8.09 7.10
CA TRP A 341 -15.19 -7.28 8.32
C TRP A 341 -16.53 -6.55 8.51
N ARG A 342 -17.14 -6.04 7.43
CA ARG A 342 -18.48 -5.44 7.49
C ARG A 342 -19.54 -6.48 7.85
N HIS A 343 -19.50 -7.68 7.27
CA HIS A 343 -20.44 -8.76 7.58
C HIS A 343 -20.36 -9.21 9.04
N ILE A 344 -19.15 -9.46 9.57
CA ILE A 344 -18.95 -9.78 10.99
C ILE A 344 -19.56 -8.68 11.86
N LYS A 345 -19.34 -7.43 11.48
CA LYS A 345 -19.88 -6.29 12.21
C LYS A 345 -21.40 -6.20 12.15
N ASP A 346 -21.98 -6.36 10.97
CA ASP A 346 -23.41 -6.25 10.75
C ASP A 346 -24.13 -7.38 11.49
N TYR A 347 -23.53 -8.59 11.55
CA TYR A 347 -23.97 -9.66 12.42
C TYR A 347 -24.02 -9.22 13.90
N PHE A 348 -22.95 -8.64 14.45
CA PHE A 348 -22.95 -8.15 15.84
C PHE A 348 -23.85 -6.92 16.08
N ARG A 349 -24.24 -6.17 15.04
CA ARG A 349 -25.14 -5.01 15.14
C ARG A 349 -26.60 -5.40 15.06
N LEU A 350 -26.90 -6.38 14.22
CA LEU A 350 -28.24 -6.90 13.97
C LEU A 350 -28.57 -8.04 14.93
N TRP A 351 -27.64 -8.49 15.77
CA TRP A 351 -27.98 -9.44 16.84
C TRP A 351 -28.67 -8.69 18.00
N PRO A 352 -29.92 -9.04 18.40
CA PRO A 352 -30.74 -10.18 17.99
C PRO A 352 -31.82 -9.91 16.91
N PHE A 353 -31.96 -8.67 16.41
CA PHE A 353 -32.94 -8.32 15.38
C PHE A 353 -32.40 -8.56 13.95
N SER A 354 -32.71 -9.74 13.41
CA SER A 354 -32.20 -10.29 12.14
C SER A 354 -32.69 -9.62 10.84
N TYR A 355 -32.89 -8.30 10.79
CA TYR A 355 -33.42 -7.59 9.61
C TYR A 355 -32.46 -6.57 9.01
#